data_AF-A0A090ZJC3-F1
#
_entry.id   AF-A0A090ZJC3-F1
#
_cell.length_a   1.000
_cell.length_b   1.000
_cell.length_c   1.000
_cell.angle_alpha   90.00
_cell.angle_beta   90.00
_cell.angle_gamma   90.00
#
_symmetry.space_group_name_H-M   'P 1'
#
loop_
_entity.id
_entity.type
_entity.pdbx_description
1 polymer ?
#
loop_
_entity_poly.entity_id
_entity_poly.type
_entity_poly.pdbx_seq_one_letter_code
_entity_poly.pdbx_strand_id
1 'polypeptide(L)'
;MNSSKQLYQVTGDLRRDQLNFKVTPWKLLIETNRYYEIKPANGAVKRLYKEKLNMAVHETKSYCDGNLTVSGFCMEEHIPEMQRLIIDQLESKIRKYLKDLELNQKALDLNPASEKARI
;
A
#
# COMPACT_ATOMS: atom_id res chain seq x y z
N MET A 1 20.19 -23.94 17.23
CA MET A 1 18.78 -23.53 17.46
C MET A 1 18.35 -22.66 16.30
N ASN A 2 17.64 -23.20 15.32
CA ASN A 2 17.09 -22.42 14.20
C ASN A 2 15.82 -21.75 14.71
N SER A 3 15.93 -20.51 15.20
CA SER A 3 14.75 -19.65 15.25
C SER A 3 14.29 -19.49 13.79
N SER A 4 13.15 -20.11 13.45
CA SER A 4 12.53 -19.91 12.16
C SER A 4 12.12 -18.45 12.07
N LYS A 5 12.99 -17.59 11.52
CA LYS A 5 12.65 -16.19 11.27
C LYS A 5 11.36 -16.18 10.44
N GLN A 6 10.33 -15.57 10.99
CA GLN A 6 9.03 -15.42 10.36
C GLN A 6 8.91 -13.98 9.90
N LEU A 7 8.50 -13.76 8.66
CA LEU A 7 8.17 -12.44 8.16
C LEU A 7 6.65 -12.29 8.08
N TYR A 8 6.17 -11.06 8.15
CA TYR A 8 4.76 -10.74 8.06
C TYR A 8 4.55 -9.75 6.94
N GLN A 9 3.55 -10.03 6.09
CA GLN A 9 3.03 -9.04 5.16
C GLN A 9 1.87 -8.32 5.84
N VAL A 10 2.01 -7.01 6.03
CA VAL A 10 0.92 -6.15 6.49
C VAL A 10 0.34 -5.47 5.26
N THR A 11 -0.97 -5.58 5.08
CA THR A 11 -1.71 -4.94 3.99
C THR A 11 -2.79 -4.06 4.58
N GLY A 12 -2.79 -2.78 4.23
CA GLY A 12 -3.91 -1.87 4.48
C GLY A 12 -4.72 -1.70 3.22
N ASP A 13 -6.00 -2.03 3.29
CA ASP A 13 -6.97 -1.84 2.23
C ASP A 13 -7.96 -0.74 2.66
N LEU A 14 -7.92 0.38 1.95
CA LEU A 14 -8.85 1.48 2.11
C LEU A 14 -9.89 1.40 1.00
N ARG A 15 -11.14 1.17 1.38
CA ARG A 15 -12.27 1.10 0.47
C ARG A 15 -13.35 2.05 0.95
N ARG A 16 -13.48 3.18 0.26
CA ARG A 16 -14.43 4.26 0.55
C ARG A 16 -14.31 4.77 1.99
N ASP A 17 -15.11 4.22 2.90
CA ASP A 17 -15.27 4.60 4.30
C ASP A 17 -14.59 3.63 5.29
N GLN A 18 -14.01 2.54 4.79
CA GLN A 18 -13.42 1.50 5.64
C GLN A 18 -11.94 1.33 5.38
N LEU A 19 -11.15 1.38 6.45
CA LEU A 19 -9.75 0.98 6.47
C LEU A 19 -9.62 -0.37 7.17
N ASN A 20 -9.19 -1.39 6.45
CA ASN A 20 -8.99 -2.74 6.97
C ASN A 20 -7.51 -3.13 6.89
N PHE A 21 -7.00 -3.73 7.97
CA PHE A 21 -5.66 -4.30 7.99
C PHE A 21 -5.71 -5.83 7.95
N LYS A 22 -4.87 -6.40 7.09
CA LYS A 22 -4.60 -7.84 7.05
C LYS A 22 -3.13 -8.09 7.30
N VAL A 23 -2.84 -8.88 8.33
CA VAL A 23 -1.49 -9.37 8.63
C VAL A 23 -1.40 -10.83 8.22
N THR A 24 -0.50 -11.14 7.29
CA THR A 24 -0.33 -12.50 6.76
C THR A 24 1.07 -13.01 7.09
N PRO A 25 1.22 -14.17 7.74
CA PRO A 25 2.53 -14.75 8.02
C PRO A 25 3.17 -15.37 6.75
N TRP A 26 4.47 -15.15 6.59
CA TRP A 26 5.32 -15.69 5.53
C TRP A 26 6.56 -16.38 6.12
N LYS A 27 6.72 -17.67 5.77
CA LYS A 27 7.84 -18.47 6.24
C LYS A 27 9.11 -18.09 5.47
N LEU A 28 10.21 -17.86 6.16
CA LEU A 28 11.53 -17.75 5.55
C LEU A 28 12.01 -19.14 5.09
N LEU A 29 12.40 -19.23 3.82
CA LEU A 29 12.96 -20.44 3.23
C LEU A 29 14.48 -20.32 3.06
N ILE A 30 14.95 -19.20 2.51
CA ILE A 30 16.36 -18.93 2.25
C ILE A 30 16.68 -17.49 2.65
N GLU A 31 17.80 -17.30 3.35
CA GLU A 31 18.40 -15.99 3.59
C GLU A 31 19.69 -15.86 2.79
N THR A 32 19.77 -14.87 1.91
CA THR A 32 21.00 -14.50 1.20
C THR A 32 21.50 -13.14 1.71
N ASN A 33 22.63 -12.65 1.19
CA ASN A 33 23.09 -11.29 1.51
C ASN A 33 22.18 -10.19 0.93
N ARG A 34 21.45 -10.46 -0.16
CA ARG A 34 20.66 -9.43 -0.89
C ARG A 34 19.15 -9.56 -0.68
N TYR A 35 18.64 -10.77 -0.52
CA TYR A 35 17.21 -11.03 -0.45
C TYR A 35 16.89 -12.25 0.42
N TYR A 36 15.62 -12.34 0.80
CA TYR A 36 14.99 -13.50 1.40
C TYR A 36 14.14 -14.22 0.35
N GLU A 37 14.14 -15.55 0.36
CA GLU A 37 13.07 -16.34 -0.27
C GLU A 37 12.04 -16.66 0.79
N ILE A 38 10.81 -16.21 0.56
CA ILE A 38 9.70 -16.34 1.50
C ILE A 38 8.51 -17.01 0.83
N LYS A 39 7.71 -17.72 1.63
CA LYS A 39 6.51 -18.41 1.14
C LYS A 39 5.33 -18.20 2.10
N PRO A 40 4.12 -17.90 1.60
CA PRO A 40 2.94 -17.85 2.45
C PRO A 40 2.45 -19.28 2.74
N ALA A 41 1.47 -19.43 3.63
CA ALA A 41 0.89 -20.75 3.92
C ALA A 41 0.41 -21.46 2.65
N ASN A 42 -0.33 -20.75 1.80
CA ASN A 42 -0.82 -21.22 0.50
C ASN A 42 -0.41 -20.22 -0.58
N GLY A 43 0.58 -20.57 -1.41
CA GLY A 43 1.01 -19.73 -2.52
C GLY A 43 2.44 -20.00 -2.98
N ALA A 44 2.88 -19.18 -3.94
CA ALA A 44 4.21 -19.29 -4.55
C ALA A 44 5.30 -18.67 -3.67
N VAL A 45 6.54 -19.12 -3.89
CA VAL A 45 7.74 -18.50 -3.29
C VAL A 45 7.95 -17.12 -3.92
N LYS A 46 8.26 -16.13 -3.09
CA LYS A 46 8.58 -14.76 -3.50
C LYS A 46 9.98 -14.39 -3.01
N ARG A 47 10.69 -13.57 -3.80
CA ARG A 47 11.93 -12.91 -3.36
C ARG A 47 11.59 -11.56 -2.74
N LEU A 48 12.01 -11.36 -1.49
CA LEU A 48 11.94 -10.08 -0.79
C LEU A 48 13.36 -9.53 -0.66
N TYR A 49 13.68 -8.47 -1.40
CA TYR A 49 14.97 -7.78 -1.26
C TYR A 49 15.06 -7.14 0.13
N LYS A 50 16.22 -7.25 0.79
CA LYS A 50 16.40 -6.77 2.17
C LYS A 50 16.15 -5.26 2.29
N GLU A 51 16.49 -4.50 1.25
CA GLU A 51 16.21 -3.06 1.15
C GLU A 51 14.71 -2.72 1.12
N LYS A 52 13.83 -3.67 0.80
CA LYS A 52 12.37 -3.50 0.78
C LYS A 52 11.71 -3.94 2.09
N LEU A 53 12.49 -4.47 3.03
CA LEU A 53 11.99 -4.78 4.37
C LEU A 53 11.66 -3.47 5.10
N ASN A 54 10.58 -3.46 5.85
CA ASN A 54 10.05 -2.29 6.57
C ASN A 54 9.70 -1.10 5.65
N MET A 55 9.52 -1.34 4.35
CA MET A 55 9.00 -0.35 3.41
C MET A 55 7.54 -0.67 3.05
N ALA A 56 6.69 0.36 3.07
CA ALA A 56 5.34 0.31 2.55
C ALA A 56 5.33 0.66 1.05
N VAL A 57 4.57 -0.09 0.26
CA VAL A 57 4.47 0.03 -1.20
C VAL A 57 3.00 0.08 -1.61
N HIS A 58 2.66 1.00 -2.51
CA HIS A 58 1.33 1.03 -3.13
C HIS A 58 1.14 -0.15 -4.07
N GLU A 59 0.13 -0.97 -3.81
CA GLU A 59 -0.28 -2.07 -4.68
C GLU A 59 -1.21 -1.57 -5.79
N THR A 60 -2.08 -0.60 -5.47
CA THR A 60 -2.96 0.05 -6.44
C THR A 60 -2.22 1.14 -7.22
N LYS A 61 -2.23 1.03 -8.56
CA LYS A 61 -1.62 2.04 -9.45
C LYS A 61 -2.41 3.36 -9.46
N SER A 62 -3.74 3.25 -9.47
CA SER A 62 -4.68 4.37 -9.54
C SER A 62 -5.79 4.23 -8.49
N TYR A 63 -6.34 5.35 -8.04
CA TYR A 63 -7.60 5.38 -7.30
C TYR A 63 -8.73 5.08 -8.27
N CYS A 64 -9.39 3.94 -8.07
CA CYS A 64 -10.53 3.50 -8.88
C CYS A 64 -11.53 2.81 -7.96
N ASP A 65 -12.82 3.07 -8.18
CA ASP A 65 -13.94 2.51 -7.40
C ASP A 65 -13.87 2.75 -5.88
N GLY A 66 -13.09 3.74 -5.45
CA GLY A 66 -12.91 4.08 -4.05
C GLY A 66 -11.83 3.26 -3.33
N ASN A 67 -10.98 2.53 -4.06
CA ASN A 67 -10.01 1.60 -3.48
C ASN A 67 -8.57 2.12 -3.53
N LEU A 68 -7.84 1.99 -2.42
CA LEU A 68 -6.39 2.10 -2.33
C LEU A 68 -5.85 0.97 -1.47
N THR A 69 -4.79 0.32 -1.93
CA THR A 69 -4.15 -0.77 -1.19
C THR A 69 -2.65 -0.48 -1.08
N VAL A 70 -2.13 -0.60 0.13
CA VAL A 70 -0.69 -0.47 0.45
C VAL A 70 -0.27 -1.70 1.25
N SER A 71 0.87 -2.29 0.91
CA SER A 71 1.42 -3.41 1.65
C SER A 71 2.90 -3.25 1.94
N GLY A 72 3.38 -3.97 2.96
CA GLY A 72 4.80 -4.00 3.31
C GLY A 72 5.14 -5.29 4.05
N PHE A 73 6.42 -5.64 4.05
CA PHE A 73 6.93 -6.80 4.79
C PHE A 73 7.75 -6.34 5.99
N CYS A 74 7.54 -6.96 7.15
CA CYS A 74 8.27 -6.65 8.38
C CYS A 74 8.42 -7.88 9.28
N MET A 75 9.21 -7.75 10.34
CA MET A 75 9.20 -8.69 11.47
C MET A 75 7.99 -8.41 12.38
N GLU A 76 7.67 -9.33 13.28
CA GLU A 76 6.48 -9.27 14.14
C GLU A 76 6.43 -7.99 14.98
N GLU A 77 7.56 -7.65 15.60
CA GLU A 77 7.72 -6.49 16.47
C GLU A 77 7.54 -5.15 15.73
N HIS A 78 7.67 -5.14 14.40
CA HIS A 78 7.54 -3.96 13.56
C HIS A 78 6.13 -3.83 12.92
N ILE A 79 5.19 -4.75 13.18
CA ILE A 79 3.83 -4.68 12.62
C ILE A 79 3.13 -3.35 12.95
N PRO A 80 3.13 -2.83 14.20
CA PRO A 80 2.48 -1.56 14.51
C PRO A 80 3.07 -0.38 13.75
N GLU A 81 4.41 -0.35 13.60
CA GLU A 81 5.11 0.68 12.84
C GLU A 81 4.75 0.59 11.34
N MET A 82 4.69 -0.62 10.79
CA MET A 82 4.27 -0.84 9.40
C MET A 82 2.83 -0.39 9.15
N GLN A 83 1.90 -0.63 10.09
CA GLN A 83 0.53 -0.13 9.98
C GLN A 83 0.50 1.40 9.94
N ARG A 84 1.30 2.08 10.77
CA ARG A 84 1.43 3.55 10.73
C ARG A 84 1.99 4.03 9.39
N LEU A 85 3.07 3.42 8.90
CA LEU A 85 3.64 3.75 7.58
C LEU A 85 2.62 3.58 6.45
N ILE A 86 1.80 2.54 6.52
CA ILE A 86 0.72 2.30 5.56
C ILE A 86 -0.32 3.42 5.60
N ILE A 87 -0.73 3.88 6.79
CA ILE A 87 -1.64 5.01 6.94
C ILE A 87 -1.03 6.27 6.33
N ASP A 88 0.22 6.58 6.65
CA ASP A 88 0.92 7.77 6.13
C ASP A 88 0.98 7.75 4.59
N GLN A 89 1.23 6.59 3.99
CA GLN A 89 1.23 6.42 2.52
C GLN A 89 -0.17 6.59 1.92
N LEU A 90 -1.20 5.99 2.53
CA LEU A 90 -2.59 6.13 2.09
C LEU A 90 -3.02 7.60 2.14
N GLU A 91 -2.78 8.28 3.25
CA GLU A 91 -3.12 9.69 3.39
C GLU A 91 -2.38 10.58 2.39
N SER A 92 -1.07 10.36 2.20
CA SER A 92 -0.26 11.08 1.21
C SER A 92 -0.84 10.93 -0.20
N LYS A 93 -1.23 9.70 -0.56
CA LYS A 93 -1.84 9.39 -1.85
C LYS A 93 -3.20 10.06 -2.02
N ILE A 94 -4.06 10.04 -1.00
CA ILE A 94 -5.36 10.72 -1.01
C ILE A 94 -5.19 12.22 -1.15
N ARG A 95 -4.31 12.85 -0.36
CA ARG A 95 -4.04 14.30 -0.44
C ARG A 95 -3.59 14.71 -1.84
N LYS A 96 -2.74 13.90 -2.48
CA LYS A 96 -2.34 14.13 -3.87
C LYS A 96 -3.55 14.05 -4.82
N TYR A 97 -4.39 13.02 -4.71
CA TYR A 97 -5.58 12.89 -5.54
C TYR A 97 -6.56 14.05 -5.37
N LEU A 98 -6.84 14.45 -4.13
CA LEU A 98 -7.74 15.58 -3.86
C LEU A 98 -7.22 16.87 -4.51
N LYS A 99 -5.92 17.14 -4.40
CA LYS A 99 -5.29 18.30 -5.04
C LYS A 99 -5.40 18.25 -6.57
N ASP A 100 -5.09 17.09 -7.17
CA ASP A 100 -5.17 16.92 -8.61
C ASP A 100 -6.61 17.09 -9.12
N LEU A 101 -7.60 16.55 -8.40
CA LEU A 101 -9.02 16.71 -8.71
C LEU A 101 -9.50 18.16 -8.56
N GLU A 102 -9.05 18.88 -7.53
CA GLU A 102 -9.37 20.29 -7.34
C GLU A 102 -8.84 21.14 -8.50
N LEU A 103 -7.60 20.89 -8.96
CA LEU A 103 -7.03 21.57 -10.12
C LEU A 103 -7.81 21.27 -11.40
N ASN A 104 -8.19 20.01 -11.60
CA ASN A 104 -9.00 19.62 -12.76
C ASN A 104 -10.39 20.29 -12.73
N GLN A 105 -11.04 20.36 -11.57
CA GLN A 105 -12.32 21.05 -11.42
C GLN A 105 -12.20 22.54 -11.74
N LYS A 106 -11.17 23.21 -11.21
CA LYS A 106 -10.90 24.62 -11.53
C LYS A 106 -10.72 24.84 -13.03
N ALA A 107 -10.03 23.93 -13.72
CA ALA A 107 -9.84 24.04 -15.17
C ALA A 107 -11.17 23.90 -15.95
N LEU A 108 -12.10 23.08 -15.47
CA LEU A 108 -13.44 22.95 -16.06
C LEU A 108 -14.30 24.19 -15.80
N ASP A 109 -14.27 24.73 -14.58
CA ASP A 109 -15.06 25.90 -14.20
C ASP A 109 -14.62 27.18 -14.94
N LEU A 110 -13.34 27.28 -15.30
CA LEU A 110 -12.80 28.37 -16.10
C LEU A 110 -13.06 28.22 -17.61
N ASN A 111 -13.60 27.09 -18.06
CA ASN A 111 -13.86 26.85 -19.47
C ASN A 111 -15.13 27.59 -19.92
N PRO A 112 -15.07 28.50 -20.91
CA PRO A 112 -16.23 29.23 -21.44
C PRO A 112 -17.34 28.34 -22.00
N ALA A 113 -17.01 27.09 -22.37
CA ALA A 113 -18.01 26.11 -22.80
C ALA A 113 -18.90 25.60 -21.66
N SER A 114 -18.45 25.69 -20.40
CA SER A 114 -19.23 25.28 -19.22
C SER A 114 -20.35 26.26 -18.88
N GLU A 115 -20.26 27.50 -19.35
CA GLU A 115 -21.22 28.58 -19.09
C GLU A 115 -22.46 28.49 -20.01
N LYS A 116 -22.30 27.92 -21.21
CA LYS A 116 -23.41 27.72 -22.17
C LYS A 116 -24.36 26.57 -21.82
N ALA A 117 -24.01 25.72 -20.85
CA ALA A 117 -24.81 24.56 -20.45
C ALA A 117 -25.68 24.80 -19.19
N ARG A 118 -25.67 26.02 -18.64
CA ARG A 118 -26.43 26.40 -17.43
C ARG A 118 -27.71 27.22 -17.70
N ILE A 119 -28.27 27.15 -18.92
CA ILE A 119 -29.56 27.78 -19.28
C ILE A 119 -30.63 26.70 -19.38
#